data_AF-A0A7S2HR59-F1
#
_entry.id   AF-A0A7S2HR59-F1
#
_cell.length_a   1.000
_cell.length_b   1.000
_cell.length_c   1.000
_cell.angle_alpha   90.00
_cell.angle_beta   90.00
_cell.angle_gamma   90.00
#
_symmetry.space_group_name_H-M   'P 1'
#
loop_
_entity.id
_entity.type
_entity.pdbx_description
1 polymer ?
#
loop_
_entity_poly.entity_id
_entity_poly.type
_entity_poly.pdbx_seq_one_letter_code
_entity_poly.pdbx_strand_id
1 'polypeptide(L)'
;GDKSKQCLSCRDLIQDLLKRDRMRRLGGVKGVAGIKKHPWFHAVDWGAVYFGQIDPPFRPEVKSLSDTQFFDDYPESEEDYAVYLQGKEQTAFATFDGM
;
A
#
# COMPACT_ATOMS: atom_id res chain seq x y z
N GLY A 1 -5.38 -9.86 34.28
CA GLY A 1 -4.06 -9.59 33.72
C GLY A 1 -3.84 -10.57 32.60
N ASP A 2 -3.77 -10.08 31.36
CA ASP A 2 -3.25 -10.84 30.23
C ASP A 2 -2.51 -9.85 29.33
N LYS A 3 -1.26 -9.56 29.71
CA LYS A 3 -0.36 -8.84 28.82
C LYS A 3 0.26 -9.88 27.89
N SER A 4 0.17 -9.60 26.59
CA SER A 4 1.12 -10.02 25.55
C SER A 4 1.13 -11.49 25.12
N LYS A 5 0.22 -11.87 24.23
CA LYS A 5 0.59 -12.74 23.09
C LYS A 5 1.21 -11.88 21.99
N GLN A 6 2.44 -11.41 22.20
CA GLN A 6 3.20 -10.82 21.10
C GLN A 6 3.69 -11.97 20.23
N CYS A 7 3.17 -12.06 19.00
CA CYS A 7 3.64 -13.04 18.01
C CYS A 7 5.14 -12.82 17.77
N LEU A 8 5.98 -13.79 18.17
CA LEU A 8 7.44 -13.66 18.11
C LEU A 8 7.94 -13.39 16.69
N SER A 9 7.34 -14.04 15.69
CA SER A 9 7.67 -13.80 14.29
C SER A 9 7.19 -12.43 13.79
N CYS A 10 6.15 -11.85 14.38
CA CYS A 10 5.72 -10.47 14.05
C CYS A 10 6.74 -9.44 14.57
N ARG A 11 7.18 -9.61 15.83
CA ARG A 11 8.21 -8.75 16.41
C ARG A 11 9.53 -8.87 15.64
N ASP A 12 9.93 -10.09 15.30
CA ASP A 12 11.13 -10.37 14.51
C ASP A 12 11.04 -9.70 13.12
N LEU A 13 9.91 -9.86 12.42
CA LEU A 13 9.66 -9.22 11.13
C LEU A 13 9.86 -7.69 11.21
N ILE A 14 9.25 -7.06 12.21
CA ILE A 14 9.36 -5.60 12.40
C ILE A 14 10.82 -5.20 12.68
N GLN A 15 11.52 -5.91 13.55
CA GLN A 15 12.92 -5.63 13.85
C GLN A 15 13.81 -5.74 12.62
N ASP A 16 13.59 -6.77 11.80
CA ASP A 16 14.35 -7.06 10.60
C ASP A 16 14.08 -6.05 9.46
N LEU A 17 12.84 -5.59 9.31
CA LEU A 17 12.46 -4.52 8.39
C LEU A 17 13.00 -3.15 8.82
N LEU A 18 13.12 -2.90 10.13
CA LEU A 18 13.53 -1.61 10.69
C LEU A 18 15.04 -1.54 11.03
N LYS A 19 15.85 -2.49 10.57
CA LYS A 19 17.31 -2.40 10.71
C LYS A 19 17.84 -1.15 10.02
N ARG A 20 18.60 -0.34 10.78
CA ARG A 20 19.23 0.90 10.30
C ARG A 20 20.15 0.66 9.12
N ASP A 21 21.00 -0.36 9.22
CA ASP A 21 21.90 -0.78 8.15
C ASP A 21 21.13 -1.46 7.01
N ARG A 22 21.19 -0.88 5.81
CA ARG A 22 20.53 -1.40 4.60
C ARG A 22 21.00 -2.80 4.22
N MET A 23 22.25 -3.16 4.52
CA MET A 23 22.80 -4.47 4.16
C MET A 23 22.27 -5.58 5.07
N ARG A 24 21.77 -5.21 6.26
CA ARG A 24 21.19 -6.13 7.24
C ARG A 24 19.67 -6.09 7.26
N ARG A 25 19.07 -5.05 6.67
CA ARG A 25 17.62 -4.89 6.55
C ARG A 25 17.01 -5.97 5.69
N LEU A 26 15.92 -6.57 6.17
CA LEU A 26 15.11 -7.48 5.36
C LEU A 26 14.56 -6.74 4.15
N GLY A 27 14.70 -7.34 2.97
CA GLY A 27 14.41 -6.67 1.70
C GLY A 27 15.59 -5.88 1.10
N GLY A 28 16.68 -5.66 1.84
CA GLY A 28 17.84 -4.92 1.35
C GLY A 28 18.67 -5.69 0.33
N VAL A 29 19.28 -6.80 0.74
CA VAL A 29 20.17 -7.60 -0.13
C VAL A 29 19.40 -8.62 -0.97
N LYS A 30 18.43 -9.32 -0.35
CA LYS A 30 17.66 -10.39 -1.00
C LYS A 30 16.36 -9.89 -1.65
N GLY A 31 16.11 -8.58 -1.64
CA GLY A 31 14.88 -7.99 -2.15
C GLY A 31 13.61 -8.59 -1.51
N VAL A 32 12.50 -8.47 -2.23
CA VAL A 32 11.18 -8.98 -1.81
C VAL A 32 11.17 -10.49 -1.52
N ALA A 33 12.05 -11.28 -2.15
CA ALA A 33 12.14 -12.72 -1.90
C ALA A 33 12.56 -13.02 -0.46
N GLY A 34 13.36 -12.16 0.18
CA GLY A 34 13.68 -12.28 1.61
C GLY A 34 12.45 -12.05 2.49
N ILE A 35 11.62 -11.06 2.15
CA ILE A 35 10.40 -10.71 2.89
C ILE A 35 9.39 -11.85 2.80
N LYS A 36 9.11 -12.35 1.58
CA LYS A 36 8.14 -13.43 1.33
C LYS A 36 8.47 -14.74 2.05
N LYS A 37 9.76 -15.00 2.30
CA LYS A 37 10.26 -16.21 2.99
C LYS A 37 10.29 -16.07 4.52
N HIS A 38 9.97 -14.90 5.07
CA HIS A 38 10.02 -14.69 6.52
C HIS A 38 8.95 -15.55 7.23
N PRO A 39 9.25 -16.16 8.40
CA PRO A 39 8.32 -17.07 9.09
C PRO A 39 6.95 -16.48 9.43
N TRP A 40 6.86 -15.15 9.57
CA TRP A 40 5.57 -14.48 9.77
C TRP A 40 4.59 -14.73 8.61
N PHE A 41 5.10 -14.85 7.38
CA PHE A 41 4.31 -15.12 6.17
C PHE A 41 4.20 -16.61 5.81
N HIS A 42 4.53 -17.54 6.72
CA HIS A 42 4.56 -18.98 6.41
C HIS A 42 3.23 -19.54 5.88
N ALA A 43 2.10 -18.96 6.30
CA ALA A 43 0.75 -19.38 5.88
C ALA A 43 0.25 -18.65 4.61
N VAL A 44 1.05 -17.75 4.04
CA VAL A 44 0.63 -16.94 2.88
C VAL A 44 1.02 -17.65 1.59
N ASP A 45 0.00 -18.04 0.80
CA ASP A 45 0.18 -18.40 -0.59
C ASP A 45 0.23 -17.13 -1.45
N TRP A 46 1.45 -16.73 -1.81
CA TRP A 46 1.69 -15.54 -2.63
C TRP A 46 1.14 -15.63 -4.06
N GLY A 47 0.96 -16.84 -4.60
CA GLY A 47 0.33 -17.05 -5.89
C GLY A 47 -1.16 -16.77 -5.79
N ALA A 48 -1.84 -17.35 -4.80
CA ALA A 48 -3.27 -17.12 -4.57
C ALA A 48 -3.56 -15.64 -4.24
N VAL A 49 -2.69 -14.96 -3.47
CA VAL A 49 -2.80 -13.50 -3.26
C VAL A 49 -2.75 -12.75 -4.59
N TYR A 50 -1.77 -13.06 -5.45
CA TYR A 50 -1.59 -12.37 -6.72
C TYR A 50 -2.78 -12.56 -7.66
N PHE A 51 -3.36 -13.75 -7.69
CA PHE A 51 -4.54 -14.05 -8.50
C PHE A 51 -5.87 -13.66 -7.83
N GLY A 52 -5.84 -13.03 -6.65
CA GLY A 52 -7.06 -12.61 -5.94
C GLY A 52 -7.96 -13.77 -5.49
N GLN A 53 -7.36 -14.94 -5.22
CA GLN A 53 -8.07 -16.18 -4.88
C GLN A 53 -8.25 -16.41 -3.37
N ILE A 54 -7.64 -15.55 -2.54
CA ILE A 54 -7.81 -15.61 -1.09
C ILE A 54 -8.96 -14.67 -0.71
N ASP A 55 -9.93 -15.19 0.03
CA ASP A 55 -10.99 -14.36 0.58
C ASP A 55 -10.38 -13.32 1.54
N PRO A 56 -10.58 -12.01 1.29
CA PRO A 56 -10.03 -10.99 2.17
C PRO A 56 -10.72 -11.08 3.54
N PRO A 57 -9.97 -10.86 4.64
CA PRO A 57 -10.51 -10.94 5.99
C PRO A 57 -11.56 -9.84 6.28
N PHE A 58 -11.60 -8.79 5.46
CA PHE A 58 -12.57 -7.71 5.54
C PHE A 58 -13.06 -7.37 4.13
N ARG A 59 -14.38 -7.34 3.96
CA ARG A 59 -15.07 -6.89 2.75
C ARG A 59 -15.97 -5.72 3.12
N PRO A 60 -15.64 -4.47 2.75
CA PRO A 60 -16.50 -3.33 3.02
C PRO A 60 -17.83 -3.48 2.26
N GLU A 61 -18.94 -3.10 2.91
CA GLU A 61 -20.25 -3.07 2.27
C GLU A 61 -20.40 -1.79 1.45
N VAL A 62 -20.54 -1.94 0.13
CA VAL A 62 -20.73 -0.84 -0.82
C VAL A 62 -22.19 -0.80 -1.24
N LYS A 63 -22.84 0.36 -1.08
CA LYS A 63 -24.28 0.55 -1.31
C LYS A 63 -24.61 0.90 -2.76
N SER A 64 -23.70 1.59 -3.46
CA SER A 64 -23.89 2.02 -4.85
C SER A 64 -22.55 2.32 -5.54
N LEU A 65 -22.59 2.58 -6.85
CA LEU A 65 -21.42 3.00 -7.63
C LEU A 65 -20.85 4.36 -7.22
N SER A 66 -21.63 5.18 -6.51
CA SER A 66 -21.28 6.52 -6.04
C SER A 66 -21.07 6.57 -4.52
N ASP A 67 -20.89 5.42 -3.88
CA ASP A 67 -20.78 5.32 -2.43
C ASP A 67 -19.41 5.81 -1.95
N THR A 68 -19.42 6.90 -1.19
CA THR A 68 -18.23 7.54 -0.62
C THR A 68 -18.11 7.33 0.89
N GLN A 69 -18.89 6.42 1.51
CA GLN A 69 -18.97 6.29 2.97
C GLN A 69 -17.64 5.95 3.69
N PHE A 70 -16.65 5.44 2.96
CA PHE A 70 -15.32 5.11 3.48
C PHE A 70 -14.27 6.20 3.21
N PHE A 71 -14.69 7.35 2.68
CA PHE A 71 -13.87 8.53 2.45
C PHE A 71 -14.30 9.63 3.42
N ASP A 72 -13.34 10.47 3.82
CA ASP A 72 -13.64 11.65 4.64
C ASP A 72 -14.30 12.74 3.78
N ASP A 73 -15.23 13.48 4.38
CA ASP A 73 -15.84 14.64 3.73
C ASP A 73 -14.88 15.83 3.76
N TYR A 74 -14.53 16.33 2.58
CA TYR A 74 -13.74 17.55 2.41
C TYR A 74 -14.60 18.63 1.76
N PRO A 75 -14.37 19.92 2.08
CA PRO A 75 -15.02 21.00 1.35
C PRO A 75 -14.60 20.94 -0.12
N GLU A 76 -15.56 21.12 -1.01
CA GLU A 76 -15.29 21.35 -2.43
C GLU A 76 -14.36 22.56 -2.57
N SER A 77 -13.38 22.50 -3.48
CA SER A 77 -12.51 23.64 -3.75
C SER A 77 -13.33 24.80 -4.30
N GLU A 78 -13.09 26.01 -3.80
CA GLU A 78 -13.64 27.25 -4.38
C GLU A 78 -12.89 27.69 -5.65
N GLU A 79 -11.81 26.98 -6.01
CA GLU A 79 -10.98 27.26 -7.18
C GLU A 79 -11.70 26.87 -8.48
N ASP A 80 -11.69 27.78 -9.45
CA ASP A 80 -12.35 27.59 -10.74
C ASP A 80 -11.60 26.52 -11.56
N TYR A 81 -12.30 25.43 -11.92
CA TYR A 81 -11.75 24.24 -12.59
C TYR A 81 -11.18 24.51 -14.00
N ALA A 82 -11.25 25.75 -14.49
CA ALA A 82 -10.92 26.14 -15.86
C ALA A 82 -9.69 27.06 -15.96
N VAL A 83 -8.64 26.82 -15.18
CA VAL A 83 -7.34 27.47 -15.42
C VAL A 83 -6.67 26.85 -16.65
N TYR A 84 -6.79 27.52 -17.80
CA TYR A 84 -6.09 27.13 -19.02
C TYR A 84 -4.58 27.41 -18.87
N LEU A 85 -3.79 26.36 -18.78
CA LEU A 85 -2.32 26.45 -18.82
C LEU A 85 -1.86 27.14 -20.11
N GLN A 86 -0.85 28.01 -20.05
CA GLN A 86 -0.35 28.71 -21.23
C GLN A 86 1.13 28.41 -21.51
N GLY A 87 1.51 28.39 -22.80
CA GLY A 87 2.90 28.36 -23.24
C GLY A 87 3.74 27.23 -22.64
N LYS A 88 4.75 27.57 -21.84
CA LYS A 88 5.70 26.59 -21.26
C LYS A 88 5.03 25.63 -20.28
N GLU A 89 3.91 26.03 -19.66
CA GLU A 89 3.17 25.17 -18.74
C GLU A 89 2.53 24.00 -19.49
N GLN A 90 1.94 24.23 -20.67
CA GLN A 90 1.41 23.15 -21.51
C GLN A 90 2.50 22.17 -21.92
N THR A 91 3.70 22.66 -22.25
CA THR A 91 4.82 21.79 -22.63
C THR A 91 5.28 20.88 -21.49
N ALA A 92 5.13 21.30 -20.23
CA ALA A 92 5.49 20.48 -19.08
C ALA A 92 4.57 19.24 -18.93
N PHE A 93 3.36 19.28 -19.49
CA PHE A 93 2.39 18.18 -19.46
C PHE A 93 2.17 17.51 -20.82
N ALA A 94 2.90 17.91 -21.86
CA ALA A 94 2.68 17.44 -23.24
C ALA A 94 2.82 15.92 -23.45
N THR A 95 3.47 15.20 -22.53
CA THR A 95 3.62 13.74 -22.58
C THR A 95 2.80 13.02 -21.52
N PHE A 96 1.89 13.70 -20.82
CA PHE A 96 1.10 13.11 -19.75
C PHE A 96 0.15 12.02 -20.25
N ASP A 97 -0.56 12.26 -21.35
CA ASP A 97 -1.51 11.30 -21.94
C ASP A 97 -0.84 10.15 -22.73
N GLY A 98 0.49 10.14 -22.81
CA GLY A 98 1.28 9.22 -23.64
C GLY A 98 2.08 8.16 -22.89
N MET A 99 1.87 7.99 -21.58
CA MET A 99 2.40 6.88 -20.76
C MET A 99 1.35 5.80 -20.55
#